data_AF-A0A6G6SLA1-F1
#
_entry.id   AF-A0A6G6SLA1-F1
#
_cell.length_a   1.000
_cell.length_b   1.000
_cell.length_c   1.000
_cell.angle_alpha   90.00
_cell.angle_beta   90.00
_cell.angle_gamma   90.00
#
_symmetry.space_group_name_H-M   'P 1'
#
loop_
_entity.id
_entity.type
_entity.pdbx_description
1 polymer ?
#
loop_
_entity_poly.entity_id
_entity_poly.type
_entity_poly.pdbx_seq_one_letter_code
_entity_poly.pdbx_strand_id
1 'polypeptide(L)' 'MKFEDLPENIQLIAANTLSKLLKDNQPPKELAQELASSIKNSFIALYESN' A
#
# COMPACT_ATOMS: atom_id res chain seq x y z
N MET A 1 9.70 8.29 -6.61
CA MET A 1 9.56 7.02 -7.38
C MET A 1 8.08 6.68 -7.60
N LYS A 2 7.70 5.91 -8.63
CA LYS A 2 6.33 5.34 -8.72
C LYS A 2 6.29 3.98 -8.01
N PHE A 3 5.11 3.56 -7.57
CA PHE A 3 4.97 2.27 -6.88
C PHE A 3 5.27 1.06 -7.78
N GLU A 4 4.95 1.17 -9.07
CA GLU A 4 5.29 0.18 -10.10
C GLU A 4 6.80 0.01 -10.32
N ASP A 5 7.61 0.98 -9.90
CA ASP A 5 9.07 0.90 -9.98
C ASP A 5 9.67 0.07 -8.83
N LEU A 6 8.88 -0.25 -7.79
CA LEU A 6 9.36 -1.04 -6.64
C LEU A 6 9.55 -2.51 -7.04
N PRO A 7 10.46 -3.25 -6.38
CA PRO A 7 10.60 -4.68 -6.58
C PRO A 7 9.26 -5.43 -6.41
N GLU A 8 9.03 -6.47 -7.23
CA GLU A 8 7.76 -7.22 -7.27
C GLU A 8 7.34 -7.74 -5.88
N ASN A 9 8.30 -8.22 -5.08
CA ASN A 9 8.05 -8.68 -3.71
C ASN A 9 7.48 -7.56 -2.82
N ILE A 10 7.95 -6.33 -2.98
CA ILE A 10 7.46 -5.17 -2.23
C ILE A 10 6.05 -4.79 -2.68
N GLN A 11 5.80 -4.80 -3.99
CA GLN A 11 4.46 -4.56 -4.53
C GLN A 11 3.44 -5.59 -4.01
N LEU A 12 3.82 -6.87 -3.98
CA LEU A 12 3.02 -7.97 -3.43
C LEU A 12 2.70 -7.79 -1.95
N ILE A 13 3.70 -7.41 -1.13
CA ILE A 13 3.49 -7.19 0.31
C ILE A 13 2.48 -6.05 0.53
N ALA A 14 2.62 -4.94 -0.18
CA ALA A 14 1.71 -3.80 -0.07
C ALA A 14 0.29 -4.12 -0.56
N ALA A 15 0.14 -4.87 -1.66
CA ALA A 15 -1.16 -5.33 -2.15
C ALA A 15 -1.87 -6.27 -1.14
N ASN A 16 -1.12 -7.22 -0.57
CA ASN A 16 -1.65 -8.13 0.46
C ASN A 16 -2.02 -7.38 1.74
N THR A 17 -1.23 -6.39 2.14
CA THR A 17 -1.49 -5.55 3.31
C THR A 17 -2.78 -4.74 3.14
N LEU A 18 -2.96 -4.11 1.97
CA LEU A 18 -4.19 -3.41 1.63
C LEU A 18 -5.39 -4.36 1.61
N SER A 19 -5.26 -5.52 0.97
CA SER A 19 -6.35 -6.53 0.91
C SER A 19 -6.81 -6.96 2.30
N LYS A 20 -5.85 -7.18 3.22
CA LYS A 20 -6.16 -7.55 4.60
C LYS A 20 -6.86 -6.41 5.35
N LEU A 21 -6.35 -5.19 5.27
CA LEU A 21 -6.95 -4.01 5.92
C LEU A 21 -8.39 -3.74 5.43
N LEU A 22 -8.65 -3.91 4.13
CA LEU A 22 -9.97 -3.75 3.55
C LEU A 22 -10.94 -4.85 3.99
N LYS A 23 -10.46 -6.10 4.11
CA LYS A 23 -11.28 -7.23 4.59
C LYS A 23 -11.62 -7.11 6.07
N ASP A 24 -10.65 -6.71 6.89
CA ASP A 24 -10.81 -6.70 8.35
C ASP A 24 -11.70 -5.54 8.83
N ASN A 25 -11.70 -4.40 8.12
CA ASN A 25 -12.41 -3.20 8.57
C ASN A 25 -13.63 -2.82 7.72
N GLN A 26 -13.82 -3.45 6.56
CA GLN A 26 -14.80 -3.07 5.54
C GLN A 26 -14.99 -1.54 5.41
N PRO A 27 -13.89 -0.78 5.26
CA PRO A 27 -13.96 0.66 5.34
C PRO A 27 -14.77 1.23 4.18
N PRO A 28 -15.44 2.38 4.36
CA PRO A 28 -16.08 3.08 3.26
C PRO A 28 -15.07 3.38 2.17
N LYS A 29 -15.56 3.44 0.92
CA LYS A 29 -14.71 3.52 -0.29
C LYS A 29 -13.70 4.67 -0.27
N GLU A 30 -14.07 5.80 0.32
CA GLU A 30 -13.19 6.96 0.48
C GLU A 30 -12.00 6.64 1.40
N LEU A 31 -12.28 6.04 2.56
CA LEU A 31 -11.25 5.62 3.51
C LEU A 31 -10.37 4.49 2.96
N ALA A 32 -10.95 3.60 2.13
CA ALA A 32 -10.20 2.58 1.41
C ALA A 32 -9.18 3.19 0.42
N GLN A 33 -9.55 4.28 -0.27
CA GLN A 33 -8.65 5.01 -1.17
C GLN A 33 -7.53 5.73 -0.42
N GLU A 34 -7.85 6.33 0.72
CA GLU A 34 -6.83 6.96 1.59
C GLU A 34 -5.86 5.92 2.13
N LEU A 35 -6.35 4.76 2.59
CA LEU A 35 -5.52 3.64 3.04
C LEU A 35 -4.60 3.13 1.94
N ALA A 36 -5.12 2.93 0.73
CA ALA A 36 -4.29 2.52 -0.42
C ALA A 36 -3.18 3.53 -0.71
N SER A 37 -3.50 4.83 -0.67
CA SER A 37 -2.54 5.90 -0.90
C SER A 37 -1.49 5.99 0.21
N SER A 38 -1.91 5.82 1.46
CA SER A 38 -1.03 5.83 2.64
C SER A 38 -0.04 4.67 2.61
N ILE A 39 -0.51 3.45 2.32
CA ILE A 39 0.35 2.26 2.18
C ILE A 39 1.35 2.48 1.05
N LYS A 40 0.89 2.95 -0.12
CA LYS A 40 1.75 3.24 -1.27
C LYS A 40 2.90 4.19 -0.89
N ASN A 41 2.57 5.31 -0.26
CA ASN A 41 3.55 6.33 0.09
C ASN A 41 4.52 5.84 1.17
N SER A 42 4.04 5.07 2.14
CA SER A 42 4.87 4.49 3.20
C SER A 42 5.90 3.51 2.65
N PHE A 43 5.50 2.67 1.69
CA PHE A 43 6.41 1.72 1.05
C PHE A 43 7.46 2.40 0.16
N ILE A 44 7.07 3.44 -0.58
CA ILE A 44 8.03 4.24 -1.36
C ILE A 44 9.04 4.92 -0.42
N ALA A 45 8.57 5.56 0.65
CA ALA A 45 9.44 6.23 1.61
C ALA A 45 10.42 5.26 2.31
N LEU A 46 9.95 4.06 2.67
CA LEU A 46 10.80 3.00 3.24
C LEU A 46 11.87 2.52 2.26
N TYR A 47 11.53 2.43 0.97
CA TYR A 47 12.49 2.04 -0.06
C TYR A 47 13.51 3.14 -0.33
N GLU A 48 13.09 4.41 -0.43
CA GLU A 48 14.00 5.55 -0.65
C GLU A 48 14.91 5.84 0.56
N SER A 49 14.56 5.35 1.76
CA SER A 49 15.37 5.49 2.98
C SER A 49 16.37 4.34 3.22
N ASN A 50 16.38 3.31 2.38
CA ASN A 50 17.27 2.14 2.43
C ASN A 50 18.24 2.13 1.24
#